data_AF-A0A7J3KR53-F1
#
_entry.id   AF-A0A7J3KR53-F1
#
_cell.length_a   1.000
_cell.length_b   1.000
_cell.length_c   1.000
_cell.angle_alpha   90.00
_cell.angle_beta   90.00
_cell.angle_gamma   90.00
#
_symmetry.space_group_name_H-M   'P 1'
#
loop_
_entity.id
_entity.type
_entity.pdbx_description
1 polymer ?
#
loop_
_entity_poly.entity_id
_entity_poly.type
_entity_poly.pdbx_seq_one_letter_code
_entity_poly.pdbx_strand_id
1 'polypeptide(L)'
;MRRSLKLALIASLTSLSVASRIALAAFPNVKLVAFITIIGGVLLDGKMGFLIGFLSMFISDSVFFGLGYWTAATAPCMGFVGLLAGSILKDAKSMSRMDLFLAGFILTLIYDVITSIALAIPFYGTIERALIVAILGLFLPTPYPMGPIHEISTGLALSMLTHPIVSYLERLGIR
;
A
#
# COMPACT_ATOMS: atom_id res chain seq x y z
N MET A 1 -10.72 -3.83 26.79
CA MET A 1 -9.50 -4.34 26.11
C MET A 1 -8.94 -3.46 24.97
N ARG A 2 -9.51 -2.30 24.62
CA ARG A 2 -9.59 -1.98 23.18
C ARG A 2 -8.69 -0.86 22.60
N ARG A 3 -8.13 0.08 23.39
CA ARG A 3 -7.31 1.17 22.81
C ARG A 3 -5.83 0.84 22.73
N SER A 4 -5.24 0.32 23.81
CA SER A 4 -3.82 -0.03 23.85
C SER A 4 -3.46 -1.14 22.86
N LEU A 5 -4.31 -2.15 22.70
CA LEU A 5 -4.11 -3.21 21.71
C LEU A 5 -4.21 -2.70 20.27
N LYS A 6 -5.19 -1.83 19.97
CA LYS A 6 -5.31 -1.21 18.65
C LYS A 6 -4.07 -0.37 18.32
N LEU A 7 -3.59 0.44 19.27
CA LEU A 7 -2.35 1.21 19.11
C LEU A 7 -1.13 0.29 18.90
N ALA A 8 -1.02 -0.79 19.67
CA ALA A 8 0.04 -1.77 19.51
C ALA A 8 0.02 -2.39 18.11
N LEU A 9 -1.15 -2.81 17.61
CA LEU A 9 -1.28 -3.38 16.25
C LEU A 9 -0.93 -2.36 15.17
N ILE A 10 -1.37 -1.10 15.30
CA ILE A 10 -0.98 -0.02 14.37
C ILE A 10 0.53 0.15 14.36
N ALA A 11 1.16 0.22 15.53
CA ALA A 11 2.61 0.36 15.65
C ALA A 11 3.36 -0.84 15.06
N SER A 12 2.91 -2.07 15.34
CA SER A 12 3.50 -3.30 14.83
C SER A 12 3.35 -3.45 13.31
N LEU A 13 2.18 -3.11 12.75
CA LEU A 13 1.97 -3.16 11.29
C LEU A 13 2.77 -2.06 10.59
N THR A 14 2.85 -0.87 11.18
CA THR A 14 3.67 0.22 10.63
C THR A 14 5.15 -0.14 10.67
N SER A 15 5.67 -0.68 11.78
CA SER A 15 7.07 -1.08 11.88
C SER A 15 7.40 -2.24 10.93
N LEU A 16 6.50 -3.23 10.80
CA LEU A 16 6.65 -4.32 9.83
C LEU A 16 6.66 -3.80 8.39
N SER A 17 5.81 -2.83 8.07
CA SER A 17 5.75 -2.19 6.76
C SER A 17 7.05 -1.45 6.43
N VAL A 18 7.55 -0.62 7.37
CA VAL A 18 8.83 0.07 7.23
C VAL A 18 9.98 -0.93 7.07
N ALA A 19 10.05 -1.95 7.91
CA ALA A 19 11.08 -2.98 7.85
C ALA A 19 11.04 -3.76 6.53
N SER A 20 9.85 -4.12 6.06
CA SER A 20 9.68 -4.82 4.77
C SER A 20 10.13 -3.95 3.60
N ARG A 21 9.81 -2.65 3.62
CA ARG A 21 10.23 -1.71 2.58
C ARG A 21 11.76 -1.60 2.51
N ILE A 22 12.43 -1.60 3.66
CA ILE A 22 13.90 -1.52 3.73
C ILE A 22 14.53 -2.85 3.31
N ALA A 23 14.04 -3.98 3.83
CA ALA A 23 14.56 -5.30 3.50
C ALA A 23 14.42 -5.62 2.01
N LEU A 24 13.32 -5.17 1.40
CA LEU A 24 13.05 -5.36 -0.03
C LEU A 24 13.56 -4.18 -0.88
N ALA A 25 14.32 -3.24 -0.33
CA ALA A 25 14.85 -2.12 -1.12
C ALA A 25 15.79 -2.58 -2.25
N ALA A 26 16.48 -3.71 -2.05
CA ALA A 26 17.32 -4.34 -3.07
C ALA A 26 16.52 -5.10 -4.14
N PHE A 27 15.27 -5.49 -3.83
CA PHE A 27 14.40 -6.21 -4.74
C PHE A 27 13.49 -5.23 -5.48
N PRO A 28 13.62 -5.13 -6.80
CA PRO A 28 12.90 -4.10 -7.50
C PRO A 28 11.40 -4.44 -7.56
N ASN A 29 10.59 -3.54 -7.00
CA ASN A 29 9.12 -3.49 -7.09
C ASN A 29 8.34 -4.63 -6.43
N VAL A 30 9.01 -5.46 -5.65
CA VAL A 30 8.34 -6.25 -4.62
C VAL A 30 8.27 -5.40 -3.36
N LYS A 31 7.15 -4.72 -3.14
CA LYS A 31 6.94 -3.89 -1.95
C LYS A 31 5.73 -4.40 -1.18
N LEU A 32 5.97 -4.95 0.01
CA LEU A 32 4.90 -5.42 0.89
C LEU A 32 4.15 -4.28 1.59
N VAL A 33 4.54 -3.02 1.37
CA VAL A 33 3.94 -1.84 2.01
C VAL A 33 2.46 -1.72 1.67
N ALA A 34 2.08 -1.88 0.41
CA ALA A 34 0.69 -1.82 -0.03
C ALA A 34 -0.13 -2.95 0.61
N PHE A 35 0.39 -4.18 0.60
CA PHE A 35 -0.24 -5.32 1.27
C PHE A 35 -0.49 -5.07 2.77
N ILE A 36 0.53 -4.62 3.51
CA ILE A 36 0.44 -4.38 4.95
C ILE A 36 -0.53 -3.23 5.26
N THR A 37 -0.55 -2.21 4.40
CA THR A 37 -1.48 -1.08 4.52
C THR A 37 -2.92 -1.52 4.30
N ILE A 38 -3.18 -2.31 3.25
CA ILE A 38 -4.51 -2.84 2.92
C ILE A 38 -5.00 -3.76 4.04
N ILE A 39 -4.19 -4.73 4.48
CA ILE A 39 -4.60 -5.64 5.55
C ILE A 39 -4.80 -4.87 6.86
N GLY A 40 -3.99 -3.85 7.14
CA GLY A 40 -4.20 -2.95 8.28
C GLY A 40 -5.56 -2.26 8.26
N GLY A 41 -6.00 -1.79 7.09
CA GLY A 41 -7.34 -1.23 6.89
C GLY A 41 -8.46 -2.26 7.09
N VAL A 42 -8.29 -3.47 6.56
CA VAL A 42 -9.24 -4.58 6.71
C VAL A 42 -9.40 -5.02 8.17
N LEU A 43 -8.32 -5.01 8.94
CA LEU A 43 -8.30 -5.50 10.32
C LEU A 43 -8.76 -4.46 11.34
N LEU A 44 -8.45 -3.18 11.13
CA LEU A 44 -8.56 -2.12 12.15
C LEU A 44 -9.47 -0.94 11.77
N ASP A 45 -10.14 -1.00 10.62
CA ASP A 45 -10.91 0.07 9.96
C ASP A 45 -10.08 1.00 9.06
N GLY A 46 -10.73 1.62 8.08
CA GLY A 46 -10.09 2.50 7.09
C GLY A 46 -9.29 3.67 7.68
N LYS A 47 -9.73 4.28 8.79
CA LYS A 47 -8.96 5.35 9.46
C LYS A 47 -7.61 4.86 9.97
N MET A 48 -7.55 3.62 10.46
CA MET A 48 -6.31 3.02 10.95
C MET A 48 -5.45 2.54 9.78
N GLY A 49 -6.07 2.01 8.71
CA GLY A 49 -5.39 1.74 7.44
C GLY A 49 -4.69 2.98 6.87
N PHE A 50 -5.37 4.14 6.91
CA PHE A 50 -4.77 5.42 6.52
C PHE A 50 -3.53 5.75 7.33
N LEU A 51 -3.63 5.65 8.66
CA LEU A 51 -2.53 5.96 9.55
C LEU A 51 -1.34 5.02 9.31
N ILE A 52 -1.59 3.71 9.17
CA ILE A 52 -0.56 2.71 8.88
C ILE A 52 0.14 3.04 7.55
N GLY A 53 -0.61 3.28 6.48
CA GLY A 53 -0.04 3.58 5.16
C GLY A 53 0.76 4.88 5.14
N PHE A 54 0.20 5.95 5.70
CA PHE A 54 0.85 7.26 5.79
C PHE A 54 2.15 7.17 6.59
N LEU A 55 2.09 6.63 7.81
CA LEU A 55 3.27 6.53 8.68
C LEU A 55 4.33 5.60 8.09
N SER A 56 3.93 4.52 7.44
CA SER A 56 4.88 3.59 6.80
C SER A 56 5.74 4.31 5.77
N MET A 57 5.11 5.06 4.87
CA MET A 57 5.82 5.82 3.83
C MET A 57 6.59 6.99 4.42
N PHE A 58 5.98 7.75 5.31
CA PHE A 58 6.61 8.92 5.92
C PHE A 58 7.84 8.56 6.75
N ILE A 59 7.76 7.53 7.60
CA ILE A 59 8.88 7.12 8.46
C ILE A 59 10.01 6.53 7.63
N SER A 60 9.69 5.65 6.66
CA SER A 60 10.71 5.07 5.80
C SER A 60 11.42 6.12 4.95
N ASP A 61 10.68 7.09 4.40
CA ASP A 61 11.28 8.22 3.68
C ASP A 61 12.10 9.11 4.64
N SER A 62 11.55 9.46 5.81
CA SER A 62 12.22 10.36 6.77
C SER A 62 13.55 9.81 7.30
N VAL A 63 13.61 8.51 7.57
CA VAL A 63 14.74 7.90 8.29
C VAL A 63 15.72 7.19 7.34
N PHE A 64 15.26 6.65 6.20
CA PHE A 64 16.09 5.80 5.35
C PHE A 64 16.28 6.32 3.92
N PHE A 65 15.21 6.78 3.26
CA PHE A 65 15.28 7.15 1.84
C PHE A 65 15.46 8.66 1.58
N GLY A 66 15.43 9.48 2.64
CA GLY A 66 15.44 10.94 2.56
C GLY A 66 14.05 11.53 2.35
N LEU A 67 13.81 12.69 2.98
CA LEU A 67 12.63 13.50 2.70
C LEU A 67 12.80 14.21 1.37
N GLY A 68 11.81 14.06 0.49
CA GLY A 68 11.77 14.75 -0.78
C GLY A 68 10.36 15.17 -1.17
N TYR A 69 10.25 15.88 -2.29
CA TYR A 69 8.94 16.29 -2.82
C TYR A 69 8.03 15.07 -3.09
N TRP A 70 8.62 13.90 -3.34
CA TRP A 70 7.87 12.65 -3.54
C TRP A 70 7.10 12.22 -2.30
N THR A 71 7.64 12.42 -1.10
CA THR A 71 7.00 12.02 0.16
C THR A 71 5.66 12.72 0.37
N ALA A 72 5.53 13.96 -0.15
CA ALA A 72 4.28 14.71 -0.12
C ALA A 72 3.17 14.07 -0.95
N ALA A 73 3.52 13.25 -1.96
CA ALA A 73 2.55 12.49 -2.75
C ALA A 73 2.42 11.05 -2.24
N THR A 74 3.53 10.35 -2.03
CA THR A 74 3.54 8.91 -1.75
C THR A 74 2.93 8.58 -0.39
N ALA A 75 3.21 9.36 0.66
CA ALA A 75 2.67 9.10 1.99
C ALA A 75 1.15 9.27 2.10
N PRO A 76 0.55 10.40 1.69
CA PRO A 76 -0.90 10.53 1.71
C PRO A 76 -1.58 9.56 0.75
N CYS A 77 -1.04 9.31 -0.44
CA CYS A 77 -1.64 8.34 -1.38
C CYS A 77 -1.69 6.92 -0.80
N MET A 78 -0.61 6.45 -0.16
CA MET A 78 -0.61 5.15 0.50
C MET A 78 -1.60 5.12 1.69
N GLY A 79 -1.70 6.22 2.44
CA GLY A 79 -2.76 6.36 3.44
C GLY A 79 -4.17 6.22 2.84
N PHE A 80 -4.44 6.88 1.72
CA PHE A 80 -5.73 6.78 1.03
C PHE A 80 -6.03 5.35 0.55
N VAL A 81 -5.02 4.60 0.09
CA VAL A 81 -5.18 3.16 -0.21
C VAL A 81 -5.68 2.40 1.01
N GLY A 82 -5.06 2.58 2.17
CA GLY A 82 -5.49 1.93 3.42
C GLY A 82 -6.89 2.34 3.85
N LEU A 83 -7.26 3.61 3.64
CA LEU A 83 -8.60 4.13 3.90
C LEU A 83 -9.65 3.43 3.03
N LEU A 84 -9.42 3.41 1.71
CA LEU A 84 -10.32 2.80 0.75
C LEU A 84 -10.43 1.30 1.00
N ALA A 85 -9.31 0.62 1.22
CA ALA A 85 -9.29 -0.80 1.49
C ALA A 85 -10.11 -1.17 2.73
N GLY A 86 -9.96 -0.45 3.84
CA GLY A 86 -10.75 -0.70 5.05
C GLY A 86 -12.24 -0.38 4.91
N SER A 87 -12.64 0.33 3.85
CA SER A 87 -14.06 0.58 3.53
C SER A 87 -14.64 -0.43 2.55
N ILE A 88 -13.88 -0.82 1.52
CA ILE A 88 -14.32 -1.69 0.42
C ILE A 88 -14.19 -3.17 0.82
N LEU A 89 -13.14 -3.53 1.56
CA LEU A 89 -12.77 -4.91 1.90
C LEU A 89 -13.15 -5.28 3.34
N LYS A 90 -14.21 -4.67 3.90
CA LYS A 90 -14.66 -4.97 5.27
C LYS A 90 -14.94 -6.45 5.48
N ASP A 91 -15.58 -7.08 4.50
CA ASP A 91 -15.95 -8.50 4.52
C ASP A 91 -14.95 -9.37 3.73
N ALA A 92 -13.66 -9.00 3.73
CA ALA A 92 -12.61 -9.70 2.98
C ALA A 92 -12.55 -11.23 3.20
N LYS A 93 -13.11 -11.75 4.30
CA LYS A 93 -13.19 -13.19 4.56
C LYS A 93 -14.21 -13.91 3.67
N SER A 94 -15.33 -13.27 3.32
CA SER A 94 -16.35 -13.84 2.43
C SER A 94 -16.02 -13.62 0.96
N MET A 95 -15.06 -12.76 0.64
CA MET A 95 -14.58 -12.52 -0.71
C MET A 95 -13.79 -13.72 -1.23
N SER A 96 -13.91 -13.99 -2.53
CA SER A 96 -13.10 -15.03 -3.17
C SER A 96 -11.63 -14.60 -3.23
N ARG A 97 -10.72 -15.57 -3.39
CA ARG A 97 -9.29 -15.27 -3.59
C ARG A 97 -9.05 -14.39 -4.82
N MET A 98 -9.87 -14.54 -5.85
CA MET A 98 -9.80 -13.73 -7.05
C MET A 98 -10.22 -12.28 -6.79
N ASP A 99 -11.28 -12.06 -6.00
CA ASP A 99 -11.73 -10.71 -5.65
C ASP A 99 -10.68 -9.98 -4.80
N LEU A 100 -10.03 -10.70 -3.88
CA LEU A 100 -8.93 -10.16 -3.09
C LEU A 100 -7.70 -9.83 -3.94
N PHE A 101 -7.38 -10.68 -4.93
CA PHE A 101 -6.32 -10.41 -5.90
C PHE A 101 -6.63 -9.14 -6.68
N LEU A 102 -7.82 -9.05 -7.27
CA LEU A 102 -8.25 -7.90 -8.07
C LEU A 102 -8.31 -6.62 -7.24
N ALA A 103 -8.81 -6.69 -6.01
CA ALA A 103 -8.83 -5.54 -5.12
C ALA A 103 -7.42 -5.05 -4.80
N GLY A 104 -6.49 -5.95 -4.50
CA GLY A 104 -5.08 -5.62 -4.30
C GLY A 104 -4.46 -4.98 -5.53
N PHE A 105 -4.67 -5.61 -6.68
CA PHE A 105 -4.17 -5.12 -7.96
C PHE A 105 -4.68 -3.71 -8.27
N ILE A 106 -5.99 -3.48 -8.18
CA ILE A 106 -6.62 -2.20 -8.51
C ILE A 106 -6.18 -1.11 -7.53
N LEU A 107 -6.16 -1.40 -6.22
CA LEU A 107 -5.77 -0.41 -5.21
C LEU A 107 -4.30 0.00 -5.36
N THR A 108 -3.41 -0.94 -5.62
CA THR A 108 -2.00 -0.65 -5.87
C THR A 108 -1.81 0.09 -7.20
N LEU A 109 -2.55 -0.28 -8.25
CA LEU A 109 -2.51 0.41 -9.54
C LEU A 109 -2.93 1.88 -9.40
N ILE A 110 -4.02 2.13 -8.67
CA ILE A 110 -4.48 3.50 -8.39
C ILE A 110 -3.38 4.30 -7.70
N TYR A 111 -2.71 3.70 -6.72
CA TYR A 111 -1.59 4.33 -6.02
C TYR A 111 -0.42 4.63 -6.96
N ASP A 112 0.02 3.67 -7.77
CA ASP A 112 1.17 3.86 -8.66
C ASP A 112 0.86 4.89 -9.75
N VAL A 113 -0.34 4.91 -10.31
CA VAL A 113 -0.78 5.92 -11.29
C VAL A 113 -0.82 7.31 -10.67
N ILE A 114 -1.50 7.49 -9.54
CA ILE A 114 -1.63 8.81 -8.89
C ILE A 114 -0.26 9.35 -8.48
N THR A 115 0.56 8.51 -7.85
CA THR A 115 1.89 8.94 -7.41
C THR A 115 2.78 9.25 -8.61
N SER A 116 2.77 8.46 -9.68
CA SER A 116 3.57 8.75 -10.87
C SER A 116 3.18 10.07 -11.53
N ILE A 117 1.89 10.39 -11.61
CA ILE A 117 1.41 11.69 -12.12
C ILE A 117 1.91 12.82 -11.21
N ALA A 118 1.69 12.70 -9.89
CA ALA A 118 2.09 13.71 -8.92
C ALA A 118 3.61 13.97 -8.94
N LEU A 119 4.41 12.92 -9.16
CA LEU A 119 5.86 13.00 -9.27
C LEU A 119 6.33 13.62 -10.59
N ALA A 120 5.57 13.46 -11.67
CA ALA A 120 5.91 14.00 -12.98
C ALA A 120 5.60 15.51 -13.11
N ILE A 121 4.56 16.01 -12.44
CA ILE A 121 4.11 17.42 -12.55
C ILE A 121 5.25 18.44 -12.37
N PRO A 122 6.12 18.34 -11.34
CA PRO A 122 7.21 19.30 -11.13
C PRO A 122 8.22 19.38 -12.29
N PHE A 123 8.36 18.32 -13.09
CA PHE A 123 9.34 18.27 -14.20
C PHE A 123 8.74 18.61 -15.56
N TYR A 124 7.46 18.30 -15.78
CA TYR A 124 6.82 18.42 -17.10
C TYR A 124 5.81 19.57 -17.19
N GLY A 125 5.51 20.25 -16.07
CA GLY A 125 4.80 21.53 -15.99
C GLY A 125 3.31 21.53 -16.38
N THR A 126 2.82 20.50 -17.06
CA THR A 126 1.43 20.36 -17.52
C THR A 126 0.89 18.97 -17.18
N ILE A 127 -0.38 18.90 -16.79
CA ILE A 127 -1.04 17.64 -16.38
C ILE A 127 -1.07 16.64 -17.54
N GLU A 128 -1.31 17.10 -18.76
CA GLU A 128 -1.36 16.24 -19.95
C GLU A 128 -0.03 15.52 -20.20
N ARG A 129 1.10 16.26 -20.13
CA ARG A 129 2.43 15.66 -20.30
C ARG A 129 2.81 14.77 -19.13
N ALA A 130 2.45 15.16 -17.91
CA ALA A 130 2.66 14.35 -16.71
C ALA A 130 1.88 13.02 -16.79
N LEU A 131 0.64 13.03 -17.28
CA LEU A 131 -0.16 11.83 -17.51
C LEU A 131 0.48 10.90 -18.54
N ILE A 132 0.88 11.44 -19.69
CA ILE A 132 1.54 10.67 -20.74
C ILE A 132 2.82 10.03 -20.19
N VAL A 133 3.68 10.81 -19.53
CA VAL A 133 4.94 10.28 -18.97
C VAL A 133 4.70 9.28 -17.84
N ALA A 134 3.70 9.50 -16.98
CA ALA A 134 3.35 8.57 -15.91
C ALA A 134 2.87 7.22 -16.45
N ILE A 135 1.98 7.23 -17.45
CA ILE A 135 1.48 6.01 -18.09
C ILE A 135 2.60 5.30 -18.86
N LEU A 136 3.38 6.05 -19.65
CA LEU A 136 4.51 5.48 -20.38
C LEU A 136 5.57 4.94 -19.41
N GLY A 137 5.86 5.62 -18.30
CA GLY A 137 6.82 5.18 -17.29
C GLY A 137 6.35 3.95 -16.49
N LEU A 138 5.05 3.80 -16.25
CA LEU A 138 4.49 2.61 -15.58
C LEU A 138 4.56 1.35 -16.46
N PHE A 139 4.29 1.50 -17.76
CA PHE A 139 3.97 0.37 -18.66
C PHE A 139 4.97 0.12 -19.80
N LEU A 140 5.81 1.10 -20.18
CA LEU A 140 6.86 0.88 -21.19
C LEU A 140 8.17 0.40 -20.56
N PRO A 141 9.02 -0.30 -21.33
CA PRO A 141 10.35 -0.70 -20.89
C PRO A 141 11.28 0.52 -20.88
N THR A 142 11.09 1.39 -19.88
CA THR A 142 12.24 2.01 -19.24
C THR A 142 13.06 0.90 -18.57
N PRO A 143 14.29 1.13 -18.09
CA PRO A 143 15.08 0.10 -17.40
C PRO A 143 14.33 -0.59 -16.23
N TYR A 144 13.20 -0.04 -15.78
CA TYR A 144 12.30 -0.55 -14.76
C TYR A 144 10.83 -0.58 -15.27
N PRO A 145 10.37 -1.61 -16.01
CA PRO A 145 8.94 -1.82 -16.30
C PRO A 145 8.27 -2.44 -15.07
N MET A 146 7.73 -1.61 -14.18
CA MET A 146 7.71 -1.98 -12.76
C MET A 146 6.40 -1.76 -12.00
N GLY A 147 5.43 -1.06 -12.59
CA GLY A 147 4.06 -1.03 -12.07
C GLY A 147 3.48 -2.45 -11.93
N PRO A 148 3.43 -3.25 -13.03
CA PRO A 148 2.78 -4.56 -13.04
C PRO A 148 3.25 -5.52 -11.94
N ILE A 149 4.53 -5.48 -11.59
CA ILE A 149 5.11 -6.35 -10.56
C ILE A 149 4.62 -5.95 -9.16
N HIS A 150 4.52 -4.64 -8.88
CA HIS A 150 4.03 -4.15 -7.60
C HIS A 150 2.54 -4.50 -7.41
N GLU A 151 1.73 -4.37 -8.45
CA GLU A 151 0.30 -4.70 -8.40
C GLU A 151 0.06 -6.20 -8.30
N ILE A 152 0.75 -7.01 -9.12
CA ILE A 152 0.64 -8.47 -9.10
C ILE A 152 1.12 -9.02 -7.75
N SER A 153 2.27 -8.56 -7.25
CA SER A 153 2.80 -9.05 -5.97
C SER A 153 1.87 -8.70 -4.79
N THR A 154 1.27 -7.51 -4.78
CA THR A 154 0.30 -7.12 -3.76
C THR A 154 -0.99 -7.93 -3.87
N GLY A 155 -1.52 -8.10 -5.09
CA GLY A 155 -2.71 -8.92 -5.33
C GLY A 155 -2.50 -10.38 -4.90
N LEU A 156 -1.35 -10.98 -5.25
CA LEU A 156 -0.99 -12.33 -4.82
C LEU A 156 -0.93 -12.43 -3.30
N ALA A 157 -0.21 -11.52 -2.64
CA ALA A 157 -0.10 -11.49 -1.18
C ALA A 157 -1.49 -11.40 -0.51
N LEU A 158 -2.38 -10.54 -1.00
CA LEU A 158 -3.74 -10.43 -0.45
C LEU A 158 -4.56 -11.70 -0.67
N SER A 159 -4.55 -12.26 -1.87
CA SER A 159 -5.32 -13.47 -2.20
C SER A 159 -4.90 -14.68 -1.37
N MET A 160 -3.61 -14.78 -1.01
CA MET A 160 -3.06 -15.90 -0.25
C MET A 160 -3.16 -15.69 1.26
N LEU A 161 -2.90 -14.48 1.75
CA LEU A 161 -2.68 -14.24 3.19
C LEU A 161 -3.89 -13.64 3.91
N THR A 162 -4.85 -13.04 3.22
CA THR A 162 -5.97 -12.37 3.90
C THR A 162 -6.82 -13.35 4.71
N HIS A 163 -7.24 -14.47 4.10
CA HIS A 163 -8.04 -15.49 4.77
C HIS A 163 -7.35 -16.09 6.02
N PRO A 164 -6.09 -16.56 5.97
CA PRO A 164 -5.42 -17.10 7.16
C PRO A 164 -5.20 -16.03 8.24
N ILE A 165 -4.84 -14.79 7.86
CA ILE A 165 -4.63 -13.70 8.84
C ILE A 165 -5.93 -13.37 9.56
N VAL A 166 -7.03 -13.15 8.82
CA VAL A 166 -8.32 -12.81 9.43
C VAL A 166 -8.82 -13.94 10.33
N SER A 167 -8.72 -15.20 9.86
CA SER A 167 -9.14 -16.36 10.65
C SER A 167 -8.32 -16.54 11.93
N TYR A 168 -7.02 -16.23 11.90
CA TYR A 168 -6.17 -16.29 13.08
C TYR A 168 -6.56 -15.22 14.12
N LEU A 169 -6.85 -14.00 13.67
CA LEU A 169 -7.21 -12.90 14.58
C LEU A 169 -8.59 -13.07 15.23
N GLU A 170 -9.55 -13.67 14.51
CA GLU A 170 -10.84 -14.08 15.09
C GLU A 170 -10.66 -15.15 16.18
N ARG A 171 -9.77 -16.13 15.96
CA ARG A 171 -9.45 -17.15 16.99
C ARG A 171 -8.86 -16.54 18.26
N LEU A 172 -8.16 -15.41 18.15
CA LEU A 172 -7.60 -14.67 19.28
C LEU A 172 -8.61 -13.73 19.95
N GLY A 173 -9.85 -13.63 19.45
CA GLY A 173 -10.87 -12.71 19.98
C GLY A 173 -10.54 -11.23 19.77
N ILE A 174 -9.65 -10.92 18.83
CA ILE A 174 -9.27 -9.55 18.46
C ILE A 174 -10.31 -8.95 17.50
N ARG A 175 -10.99 -9.82 16.73
CA ARG A 175 -12.07 -9.48 15.80
C ARG A 175 -13.30 -10.34 16.07
#